data_AF-A0A2V7GNC3-F1
#
_entry.id   AF-A0A2V7GNC3-F1
#
_cell.length_a   1.000
_cell.length_b   1.000
_cell.length_c   1.000
_cell.angle_alpha   90.00
_cell.angle_beta   90.00
_cell.angle_gamma   90.00
#
_symmetry.space_group_name_H-M   'P 1'
#
loop_
_entity.id
_entity.type
_entity.pdbx_description
1 polymer ?
#
loop_
_entity_poly.entity_id
_entity_poly.type
_entity_poly.pdbx_seq_one_letter_code
_entity_poly.pdbx_strand_id
1 'polypeptide(L)'
;MRRFALLVPLLALACGGTQRPAPPAPQTITATLGQFLDAVKDNNLERMGQLWGTTRGPAVTYMKPEELRMRLTVIQKYLDHVGYRVIEGPLASPGNANIRSYRIELQRQNCNHVQPLDFIHTRSGGWLVYDVHLESSGNPAAPCQPSAGTGP
;
A
#
# COMPACT_ATOMS: atom_id res chain seq x y z
N MET A 1 -18.07 34.48 59.19
CA MET A 1 -17.32 33.20 59.18
C MET A 1 -18.31 32.14 58.72
N ARG A 2 -18.16 31.32 57.67
CA ARG A 2 -17.00 30.68 57.05
C ARG A 2 -17.40 30.29 55.61
N ARG A 3 -16.64 30.74 54.60
CA ARG A 3 -16.85 30.42 53.18
C ARG A 3 -16.36 29.00 52.91
N PHE A 4 -17.21 28.12 52.37
CA PHE A 4 -16.78 26.85 51.78
C PHE A 4 -16.76 27.00 50.27
N ALA A 5 -15.56 27.22 49.74
CA ALA A 5 -15.27 27.07 48.32
C ALA A 5 -15.24 25.57 48.00
N LEU A 6 -16.20 25.10 47.22
CA LEU A 6 -16.18 23.75 46.63
C LEU A 6 -15.58 23.86 45.23
N LEU A 7 -14.30 23.47 45.13
CA LEU A 7 -13.60 23.19 43.88
C LEU A 7 -14.16 21.90 43.27
N VAL A 8 -14.76 21.99 42.09
CA VAL A 8 -15.13 20.83 41.26
C VAL A 8 -13.96 20.58 40.29
N PRO A 9 -13.32 19.39 40.31
CA PRO A 9 -12.26 19.08 39.36
C PRO A 9 -12.86 18.70 37.99
N LEU A 10 -12.21 19.22 36.94
CA LEU A 10 -12.48 18.90 35.54
C LEU A 10 -12.21 17.41 35.25
N LEU A 11 -13.22 16.68 34.78
CA LEU A 11 -12.99 15.44 34.03
C LEU A 11 -12.79 15.77 32.55
N ALA A 12 -11.54 15.94 32.15
CA ALA A 12 -11.16 15.83 30.75
C ALA A 12 -11.21 14.35 30.35
N LEU A 13 -12.31 13.91 29.73
CA LEU A 13 -12.36 12.68 28.94
C LEU A 13 -11.47 12.89 27.71
N ALA A 14 -10.17 12.67 27.89
CA ALA A 14 -9.27 12.45 26.78
C ALA A 14 -9.69 11.13 26.12
N CYS A 15 -10.43 11.23 25.00
CA CYS A 15 -10.63 10.13 24.09
C CYS A 15 -9.26 9.72 23.54
N GLY A 16 -8.57 8.82 24.25
CA GLY A 16 -7.42 8.10 23.73
C GLY A 16 -7.88 7.35 22.49
N GLY A 17 -7.44 7.79 21.31
CA GLY A 17 -7.75 7.18 20.04
C GLY A 17 -7.31 5.72 20.07
N THR A 18 -8.27 4.81 20.26
CA THR A 18 -8.02 3.38 20.20
C THR A 18 -7.80 3.05 18.73
N GLN A 19 -6.53 2.82 18.37
CA GLN A 19 -6.18 2.41 17.01
C GLN A 19 -6.89 1.09 16.72
N ARG A 20 -7.84 1.11 15.78
CA ARG A 20 -8.60 -0.10 15.43
C ARG A 20 -7.62 -1.17 14.93
N PRO A 21 -7.77 -2.44 15.35
CA PRO A 21 -6.97 -3.52 14.81
C PRO A 21 -7.08 -3.53 13.28
N ALA A 22 -5.94 -3.66 12.60
CA ALA A 22 -5.94 -3.82 11.16
C ALA A 22 -6.72 -5.10 10.78
N PRO A 23 -7.54 -5.09 9.71
CA PRO A 23 -8.15 -6.29 9.20
C PRO A 23 -7.09 -7.36 8.89
N PRO A 24 -7.42 -8.66 9.00
CA PRO A 24 -6.47 -9.70 8.64
C PRO A 24 -6.03 -9.57 7.18
N ALA A 25 -4.78 -9.94 6.90
CA ALA A 25 -4.25 -9.94 5.54
C ALA A 25 -5.06 -10.90 4.65
N PRO A 26 -5.26 -10.58 3.35
CA PRO A 26 -5.95 -11.47 2.43
C PRO A 26 -5.25 -12.83 2.32
N GLN A 27 -6.03 -13.90 2.16
CA GLN A 27 -5.52 -15.28 2.15
C GLN A 27 -4.88 -15.67 0.82
N THR A 28 -5.22 -14.97 -0.28
CA THR A 28 -4.68 -15.25 -1.61
C THR A 28 -3.93 -14.05 -2.15
N ILE A 29 -2.85 -14.32 -2.88
CA ILE A 29 -2.03 -13.28 -3.50
C ILE A 29 -2.83 -12.43 -4.51
N THR A 30 -3.76 -13.04 -5.25
CA THR A 30 -4.62 -12.35 -6.22
C THR A 30 -5.58 -11.39 -5.52
N ALA A 31 -6.12 -11.77 -4.36
CA ALA A 31 -6.94 -10.87 -3.56
C ALA A 31 -6.11 -9.69 -3.01
N THR A 32 -4.88 -9.94 -2.56
CA THR A 32 -3.97 -8.86 -2.12
C THR A 32 -3.65 -7.89 -3.26
N LEU A 33 -3.32 -8.42 -4.46
CA LEU A 33 -3.04 -7.59 -5.65
C LEU A 33 -4.24 -6.69 -5.98
N GLY A 34 -5.43 -7.28 -6.13
CA GLY A 34 -6.65 -6.53 -6.49
C GLY A 34 -6.98 -5.47 -5.45
N GLN A 35 -7.06 -5.85 -4.17
CA GLN A 35 -7.42 -4.92 -3.10
C GLN A 35 -6.39 -3.79 -2.91
N PHE A 36 -5.10 -4.06 -3.15
CA PHE A 36 -4.08 -3.04 -3.05
C PHE A 36 -4.17 -2.04 -4.20
N LEU A 37 -4.39 -2.51 -5.43
CA LEU A 37 -4.56 -1.64 -6.60
C LEU A 37 -5.87 -0.85 -6.54
N ASP A 38 -6.96 -1.45 -6.05
CA ASP A 38 -8.20 -0.71 -5.76
C ASP A 38 -7.93 0.41 -4.74
N ALA A 39 -7.20 0.12 -3.65
CA ALA A 39 -6.84 1.14 -2.66
C ALA A 39 -5.93 2.24 -3.24
N VAL A 40 -5.03 1.91 -4.17
CA VAL A 40 -4.21 2.89 -4.89
C VAL A 40 -5.09 3.82 -5.72
N LYS A 41 -6.02 3.25 -6.50
CA LYS A 41 -6.95 4.00 -7.37
C LYS A 41 -7.88 4.91 -6.57
N ASP A 42 -8.32 4.45 -5.40
CA ASP A 42 -9.15 5.23 -4.46
C ASP A 42 -8.34 6.24 -3.62
N ASN A 43 -7.01 6.30 -3.79
CA ASN A 43 -6.09 7.08 -2.96
C ASN A 43 -6.27 6.82 -1.44
N ASN A 44 -6.59 5.57 -1.09
CA ASN A 44 -6.86 5.14 0.27
C ASN A 44 -5.57 4.66 0.96
N LEU A 45 -4.78 5.62 1.45
CA LEU A 45 -3.48 5.33 2.09
C LEU A 45 -3.62 4.44 3.34
N GLU A 46 -4.72 4.55 4.08
CA GLU A 46 -4.95 3.67 5.24
C GLU A 46 -5.07 2.21 4.79
N ARG A 47 -5.90 1.95 3.78
CA ARG A 47 -6.07 0.60 3.24
C ARG A 47 -4.79 0.08 2.58
N MET A 48 -4.05 0.94 1.86
CA MET A 48 -2.73 0.58 1.33
C MET A 48 -1.78 0.14 2.45
N GLY A 49 -1.75 0.86 3.58
CA GLY A 49 -0.90 0.51 4.73
C GLY A 49 -1.27 -0.80 5.43
N GLN A 50 -2.54 -1.22 5.32
CA GLN A 50 -3.00 -2.54 5.81
C GLN A 50 -2.60 -3.69 4.88
N LEU A 51 -2.32 -3.40 3.61
CA LEU A 51 -2.00 -4.37 2.56
C LEU A 51 -0.52 -4.36 2.16
N TRP A 52 0.24 -3.36 2.61
CA TRP A 52 1.67 -3.22 2.40
C TRP A 52 2.44 -3.49 3.70
N GLY A 53 3.53 -4.25 3.64
CA GLY A 53 4.29 -4.59 4.83
C GLY A 53 5.39 -5.61 4.61
N THR A 54 5.68 -6.39 5.65
CA THR A 54 6.77 -7.38 5.64
C THR A 54 6.27 -8.71 6.20
N THR A 55 7.16 -9.70 6.38
CA THR A 55 6.83 -10.93 7.10
C THR A 55 6.29 -10.70 8.51
N ARG A 56 6.58 -9.53 9.12
CA ARG A 56 6.07 -9.09 10.43
C ARG A 56 4.59 -8.70 10.41
N GLY A 57 3.99 -8.57 9.23
CA GLY A 57 2.61 -8.10 9.04
C GLY A 57 2.53 -6.71 8.38
N PRO A 58 1.34 -6.10 8.39
CA PRO A 58 1.09 -4.79 7.77
C PRO A 58 1.95 -3.68 8.38
N ALA A 59 2.39 -2.73 7.57
CA ALA A 59 3.25 -1.65 8.02
C ALA A 59 2.58 -0.74 9.06
N VAL A 60 1.24 -0.61 9.02
CA VAL A 60 0.44 0.13 10.03
C VAL A 60 0.66 -0.34 11.46
N THR A 61 1.17 -1.56 11.69
CA THR A 61 1.33 -2.10 13.04
C THR A 61 2.66 -1.72 13.69
N TYR A 62 3.67 -1.29 12.92
CA TYR A 62 5.02 -1.05 13.43
C TYR A 62 5.72 0.19 12.87
N MET A 63 5.25 0.75 11.76
CA MET A 63 5.84 1.95 11.16
C MET A 63 5.23 3.20 11.78
N LYS A 64 6.04 4.25 11.95
CA LYS A 64 5.53 5.53 12.44
C LYS A 64 4.50 6.10 11.46
N PRO A 65 3.36 6.66 11.92
CA PRO A 65 2.29 7.12 11.03
C PRO A 65 2.75 8.13 9.97
N GLU A 66 3.60 9.09 10.33
CA GLU A 66 4.12 10.10 9.42
C GLU A 66 5.04 9.51 8.35
N GLU A 67 5.90 8.57 8.72
CA GLU A 67 6.79 7.85 7.80
C GLU A 67 5.96 7.00 6.83
N LEU A 68 4.99 6.25 7.35
CA LEU A 68 4.10 5.42 6.56
C LEU A 68 3.32 6.27 5.54
N ARG A 69 2.74 7.38 5.99
CA ARG A 69 2.00 8.30 5.11
C ARG A 69 2.89 8.83 3.98
N MET A 70 4.13 9.24 4.29
CA MET A 70 5.06 9.73 3.26
C MET A 70 5.37 8.66 2.21
N ARG A 71 5.75 7.45 2.66
CA ARG A 71 6.06 6.32 1.77
C ARG A 71 4.86 5.95 0.89
N LEU A 72 3.69 5.78 1.50
CA LEU A 72 2.47 5.40 0.77
C LEU A 72 2.00 6.49 -0.20
N THR A 73 2.21 7.77 0.12
CA THR A 73 1.93 8.87 -0.82
C THR A 73 2.79 8.76 -2.08
N VAL A 74 4.07 8.41 -1.94
CA VAL A 74 4.96 8.20 -3.10
C VAL A 74 4.50 6.98 -3.88
N ILE A 75 4.29 5.85 -3.21
CA ILE A 75 3.82 4.62 -3.86
C ILE A 75 2.50 4.86 -4.61
N GLN A 76 1.54 5.53 -3.99
CA GLN A 76 0.24 5.85 -4.62
C GLN A 76 0.43 6.63 -5.93
N LYS A 77 1.27 7.65 -5.95
CA LYS A 77 1.55 8.43 -7.18
C LYS A 77 2.18 7.61 -8.30
N TYR A 78 3.05 6.65 -7.94
CA TYR A 78 3.71 5.79 -8.93
C TYR A 78 2.78 4.70 -9.46
N LEU A 79 1.81 4.27 -8.65
CA LEU A 79 0.91 3.18 -9.00
C LEU A 79 -0.46 3.65 -9.48
N ASP A 80 -0.77 4.94 -9.42
CA ASP A 80 -2.04 5.51 -9.88
C ASP A 80 -2.34 5.14 -11.33
N HIS A 81 -3.57 4.71 -11.58
CA HIS A 81 -3.98 4.07 -12.82
C HIS A 81 -5.50 4.16 -13.04
N VAL A 82 -5.92 4.08 -14.31
CA VAL A 82 -7.34 3.94 -14.67
C VAL A 82 -7.77 2.47 -14.71
N GLY A 83 -6.84 1.57 -15.05
CA GLY A 83 -7.00 0.12 -15.07
C GLY A 83 -5.64 -0.58 -15.01
N TYR A 84 -5.64 -1.90 -14.89
CA TYR A 84 -4.42 -2.69 -14.93
C TYR A 84 -4.68 -4.07 -15.55
N ARG A 85 -3.61 -4.73 -16.01
CA ARG A 85 -3.63 -6.15 -16.37
C ARG A 85 -2.40 -6.85 -15.82
N VAL A 86 -2.56 -8.11 -15.42
CA VAL A 86 -1.42 -8.98 -15.12
C VAL A 86 -0.79 -9.42 -16.44
N ILE A 87 0.51 -9.23 -16.59
CA ILE A 87 1.25 -9.66 -17.77
C ILE A 87 2.14 -10.87 -17.51
N GLU A 88 2.55 -11.08 -16.25
CA GLU A 88 3.36 -12.20 -15.81
C GLU A 88 3.16 -12.47 -14.31
N GLY A 89 3.20 -13.73 -13.90
CA GLY A 89 3.20 -14.15 -12.50
C GLY A 89 1.91 -14.83 -12.01
N PRO A 90 1.88 -15.27 -10.74
CA PRO A 90 2.93 -15.04 -9.75
C PRO A 90 4.11 -16.01 -9.94
N LEU A 91 5.32 -15.48 -10.04
CA LEU A 91 6.56 -16.27 -10.11
C LEU A 91 7.22 -16.35 -8.74
N ALA A 92 7.94 -17.44 -8.44
CA ALA A 92 8.76 -17.49 -7.24
C ALA A 92 9.97 -16.55 -7.39
N SER A 93 10.24 -15.73 -6.37
CA SER A 93 11.46 -14.92 -6.36
C SER A 93 12.68 -15.82 -6.14
N PRO A 94 13.74 -15.69 -6.96
CA PRO A 94 15.03 -16.33 -6.67
C PRO A 94 15.50 -15.92 -5.26
N GLY A 95 15.95 -16.89 -4.46
CA GLY A 95 16.52 -16.64 -3.13
C GLY A 95 15.52 -16.40 -1.99
N ASN A 96 14.20 -16.35 -2.24
CA ASN A 96 13.21 -16.29 -1.16
C ASN A 96 11.91 -17.01 -1.50
N ALA A 97 11.73 -18.20 -0.91
CA ALA A 97 10.55 -19.04 -1.13
C ALA A 97 9.22 -18.43 -0.66
N ASN A 98 9.25 -17.40 0.19
CA ASN A 98 8.06 -16.71 0.70
C ASN A 98 7.66 -15.50 -0.15
N ILE A 99 8.48 -15.13 -1.14
CA ILE A 99 8.19 -14.03 -2.05
C ILE A 99 7.65 -14.56 -3.38
N ARG A 100 6.64 -13.88 -3.89
CA ARG A 100 6.05 -14.11 -5.20
C ARG A 100 5.98 -12.79 -5.95
N SER A 101 6.36 -12.78 -7.21
CA SER A 101 6.46 -11.58 -8.03
C SER A 101 5.42 -11.60 -9.14
N TYR A 102 4.75 -10.47 -9.33
CA TYR A 102 3.95 -10.19 -10.51
C TYR A 102 4.62 -9.10 -11.34
N ARG A 103 4.41 -9.13 -12.65
CA ARG A 103 4.49 -7.92 -13.47
C ARG A 103 3.09 -7.56 -13.90
N ILE A 104 2.73 -6.31 -13.67
CA ILE A 104 1.46 -5.76 -14.10
C ILE A 104 1.72 -4.63 -15.10
N GLU A 105 0.84 -4.50 -16.07
CA GLU A 105 0.76 -3.28 -16.86
C GLU A 105 -0.30 -2.38 -16.23
N LEU A 106 0.12 -1.21 -15.76
CA LEU A 106 -0.74 -0.12 -15.33
C LEU A 106 -1.15 0.69 -16.55
N GLN A 107 -2.45 0.88 -16.71
CA GLN A 107 -3.02 1.73 -17.74
C GLN A 107 -3.20 3.13 -17.15
N ARG A 108 -2.55 4.13 -17.75
CA ARG A 108 -2.73 5.55 -17.42
C ARG A 108 -3.48 6.21 -18.57
N GLN A 109 -3.93 7.45 -18.36
CA GLN A 109 -4.73 8.17 -19.37
C GLN A 109 -4.07 8.21 -20.76
N ASN A 110 -2.73 8.33 -20.81
CA ASN A 110 -2.00 8.58 -22.06
C ASN A 110 -0.88 7.57 -22.35
N CYS A 111 -0.66 6.57 -21.48
CA CYS A 111 0.34 5.51 -21.69
C CYS A 111 0.15 4.33 -20.74
N ASN A 112 0.80 3.22 -21.06
CA ASN A 112 0.89 2.05 -20.20
C ASN A 112 2.30 1.94 -19.61
N HIS A 113 2.40 1.51 -18.35
CA HIS A 113 3.67 1.28 -17.66
C HIS A 113 3.70 -0.13 -17.06
N VAL A 114 4.81 -0.84 -17.22
CA VAL A 114 4.97 -2.16 -16.61
C VAL A 114 5.61 -2.00 -15.24
N GLN A 115 4.87 -2.40 -14.20
CA GLN A 115 5.30 -2.34 -12.81
C GLN A 115 5.52 -3.76 -12.25
N PRO A 116 6.74 -4.11 -11.82
CA PRO A 116 6.98 -5.26 -10.97
C PRO A 116 6.43 -5.03 -9.56
N LEU A 117 5.79 -6.04 -8.98
CA LEU A 117 5.29 -6.05 -7.60
C LEU A 117 5.69 -7.36 -6.93
N ASP A 118 6.29 -7.26 -5.76
CA ASP A 118 6.60 -8.40 -4.90
C ASP A 118 5.57 -8.54 -3.78
N PHE A 119 5.20 -9.77 -3.50
CA PHE A 119 4.27 -10.15 -2.45
C PHE A 119 4.95 -11.10 -1.50
N ILE A 120 4.66 -10.96 -0.21
CA ILE A 120 5.24 -11.79 0.83
C ILE A 120 4.16 -12.48 1.67
N HIS A 121 4.37 -13.77 1.93
CA HIS A 121 3.54 -14.51 2.87
C HIS A 121 3.94 -14.14 4.31
N THR A 122 2.98 -13.71 5.13
CA THR A 122 3.26 -13.25 6.50
C THR A 122 3.35 -14.42 7.50
N ARG A 123 3.96 -14.19 8.66
CA ARG A 123 4.04 -15.20 9.74
C ARG A 123 2.67 -15.56 10.31
N SER A 124 1.74 -14.60 10.33
CA SER A 124 0.35 -14.79 10.76
C SER A 124 -0.54 -15.42 9.67
N GLY A 125 0.03 -15.74 8.50
CA GLY A 125 -0.71 -16.18 7.32
C GLY A 125 -1.17 -15.03 6.42
N GLY A 126 -1.56 -15.37 5.20
CA GLY A 126 -1.98 -14.40 4.19
C GLY A 126 -0.84 -13.64 3.53
N TRP A 127 -1.19 -12.76 2.58
CA TRP A 127 -0.27 -12.12 1.66
C TRP A 127 -0.34 -10.59 1.77
N LEU A 128 0.82 -9.95 1.71
CA LEU A 128 0.96 -8.50 1.64
C LEU A 128 1.81 -8.13 0.44
N VAL A 129 1.62 -6.91 -0.08
CA VAL A 129 2.60 -6.27 -0.96
C VAL A 129 3.85 -5.98 -0.13
N TYR A 130 4.98 -6.46 -0.61
CA TYR A 130 6.29 -6.32 0.03
C TYR A 130 7.10 -5.19 -0.59
N ASP A 131 7.25 -5.24 -1.91
CA ASP A 131 7.96 -4.24 -2.69
C ASP A 131 7.17 -3.89 -3.95
N VAL A 132 7.31 -2.65 -4.37
CA VAL A 132 6.70 -2.13 -5.60
C VAL A 132 7.75 -1.73 -6.62
N HIS A 133 9.04 -1.91 -6.33
CA HIS A 133 10.16 -1.68 -7.25
C HIS A 133 10.13 -0.30 -7.93
N LEU A 134 10.05 0.78 -7.14
CA LEU A 134 9.99 2.14 -7.68
C LEU A 134 11.21 2.51 -8.54
N GLU A 135 12.36 1.88 -8.30
CA GLU A 135 13.58 2.01 -9.08
C GLU A 135 13.44 1.51 -10.53
N SER A 136 12.47 0.64 -10.79
CA SER A 136 12.15 0.15 -12.14
C SER A 136 11.17 1.06 -12.88
N SER A 137 10.67 2.12 -12.23
CA SER A 137 9.65 3.01 -12.75
C SER A 137 10.23 4.33 -13.24
N GLY A 138 9.72 4.82 -14.37
CA GLY A 138 9.98 6.19 -14.80
C GLY A 138 9.33 7.22 -13.88
N ASN A 139 9.71 8.49 -14.00
CA ASN A 139 9.09 9.57 -13.24
C ASN A 139 7.60 9.67 -13.60
N PRO A 140 6.65 9.52 -12.65
CA PRO A 140 5.21 9.52 -12.93
C PRO A 140 4.68 10.88 -13.39
N ALA A 141 5.44 11.97 -13.16
CA ALA A 141 5.13 13.31 -13.65
C ALA A 141 5.78 13.62 -15.00
N ALA A 142 6.67 12.75 -15.50
CA ALA A 142 7.19 12.91 -16.86
C ALA A 142 6.05 12.72 -17.87
N PRO A 143 6.03 13.49 -18.97
CA PRO A 143 5.08 13.24 -20.04
C PRO A 143 5.27 11.81 -20.55
N CYS A 144 4.16 11.13 -20.81
CA CYS A 144 4.19 9.87 -21.54
C CYS A 144 4.96 10.11 -22.84
N GLN A 145 6.07 9.40 -23.04
CA GLN A 145 6.72 9.43 -24.34
C GLN A 145 5.75 8.79 -25.34
N PRO A 146 5.56 9.39 -26.53
CA PRO A 146 4.82 8.72 -27.58
C PRO A 146 5.47 7.37 -27.78
N SER A 147 4.70 6.29 -27.62
CA SER A 147 5.16 4.98 -28.04
C SER A 147 5.64 5.15 -29.48
N ALA A 148 6.94 4.94 -29.74
CA ALA A 148 7.46 4.90 -31.09
C ALA A 148 6.77 3.72 -31.78
N GLY A 149 5.62 4.00 -32.36
CA GLY A 149 4.84 3.03 -33.08
C GLY A 149 5.70 2.55 -34.22
N THR A 150 6.17 1.32 -34.14
CA THR A 150 6.46 0.54 -35.34
C THR A 150 5.10 0.15 -35.92
N GLY A 151 4.42 1.15 -36.49
CA GLY A 151 3.31 0.90 -37.38
C GLY A 151 3.86 0.26 -38.66
N PRO A 152 3.22 -0.80 -39.18
CA PRO A 152 3.43 -1.21 -40.57
C PRO A 152 2.92 -0.15 -41.55
#